data_AF-A0AAU9TZ87-F1
#
_entry.id   AF-A0AAU9TZ87-F1
#
_cell.length_a   1.000
_cell.length_b   1.000
_cell.length_c   1.000
_cell.angle_alpha   90.00
_cell.angle_beta   90.00
_cell.angle_gamma   90.00
#
_symmetry.space_group_name_H-M   'P 1'
#
loop_
_entity.id
_entity.type
_entity.pdbx_description
1 polymer ?
#
loop_
_entity_poly.entity_id
_entity_poly.type
_entity_poly.pdbx_seq_one_letter_code
_entity_poly.pdbx_strand_id
1 'polypeptide(L)'
;MRHRILQRESRSNKTKKIYRIHHLSNPIDERKLIALREKNARDKRANNYLKRRVQLLTESLNGKAKEISSIRAETLDDKFSQLQIPASQQTVIREIISAAMKRDTKSRRYSEDWIMLCILMHIRSPSVSGAMENTKTYFTHPLDDNRKVFVFCDVPHVIKNIRNRLYNNKLRMKSSDSYISWDYFNILFDIDSKYPGHARVCPKITQRHVVLDSMSKMRVRLASQIFSNSVAQGLAFYSSQKVESLAGCDETIRFCAQINRMFDALNRKSPNEGVAPETNDFKVLQDSIRWLNDWESAQKKR
;
A
#
# COMPACT_ATOMS: atom_id res chain seq x y z
N MET A 1 -43.44 0.91 -1.62
CA MET A 1 -44.30 -0.26 -1.93
C MET A 1 -44.70 -0.35 -3.41
N ARG A 2 -45.21 0.74 -4.02
CA ARG A 2 -45.60 0.82 -5.46
C ARG A 2 -44.55 0.30 -6.46
N HIS A 3 -43.28 0.63 -6.27
CA HIS A 3 -42.22 0.22 -7.22
C HIS A 3 -41.97 -1.30 -7.26
N ARG A 4 -42.20 -2.01 -6.14
CA ARG A 4 -42.12 -3.49 -6.10
C ARG A 4 -43.35 -4.14 -6.71
N ILE A 5 -44.51 -3.50 -6.61
CA ILE A 5 -45.77 -3.96 -7.21
C ILE A 5 -45.68 -3.84 -8.73
N LEU A 6 -45.24 -2.70 -9.26
CA LEU A 6 -45.02 -2.48 -10.70
C LEU A 6 -43.96 -3.44 -11.27
N GLN A 7 -42.88 -3.72 -10.54
CA GLN A 7 -41.91 -4.75 -10.96
C GLN A 7 -42.51 -6.16 -10.96
N ARG A 8 -43.35 -6.50 -9.97
CA ARG A 8 -44.09 -7.78 -9.94
C ARG A 8 -45.10 -7.87 -11.07
N GLU A 9 -45.84 -6.81 -11.39
CA GLU A 9 -46.78 -6.75 -12.51
C GLU A 9 -46.06 -6.89 -13.86
N SER A 10 -44.91 -6.23 -14.05
CA SER A 10 -44.11 -6.39 -15.28
C SER A 10 -43.57 -7.82 -15.45
N ARG A 11 -43.30 -8.53 -14.33
CA ARG A 11 -42.89 -9.95 -14.32
C ARG A 11 -44.08 -10.91 -14.41
N SER A 12 -45.28 -10.46 -14.04
CA SER A 12 -46.55 -11.19 -14.10
C SER A 12 -47.16 -11.16 -15.50
N ASN A 13 -46.75 -10.23 -16.36
CA ASN A 13 -47.01 -10.31 -17.80
C ASN A 13 -46.39 -11.60 -18.34
N LYS A 14 -47.25 -12.62 -18.47
CA LYS A 14 -47.00 -13.98 -18.95
C LYS A 14 -45.77 -14.02 -19.86
N THR A 15 -44.73 -14.74 -19.42
CA THR A 15 -43.62 -15.18 -20.26
C THR A 15 -44.23 -15.79 -21.53
N LYS A 16 -44.30 -15.03 -22.62
CA LYS A 16 -44.77 -15.55 -23.91
C LYS A 16 -43.91 -16.77 -24.22
N LYS A 17 -44.53 -17.91 -24.56
CA LYS A 17 -43.79 -19.05 -25.10
C LYS A 17 -43.05 -18.56 -26.34
N ILE A 18 -41.73 -18.40 -26.22
CA ILE A 18 -40.89 -18.02 -27.36
C ILE A 18 -40.69 -19.31 -28.16
N TYR A 19 -41.41 -19.42 -29.27
CA TYR A 19 -41.19 -20.49 -30.23
C TYR A 19 -39.87 -20.23 -30.96
N ARG A 20 -39.06 -21.28 -31.12
CA ARG A 20 -37.80 -21.20 -31.85
C ARG A 20 -38.12 -20.90 -33.31
N ILE A 21 -37.71 -19.74 -33.82
CA ILE A 21 -37.95 -19.36 -35.21
C ILE A 21 -37.08 -20.25 -36.10
N HIS A 22 -37.65 -21.18 -36.87
CA HIS A 22 -36.86 -22.14 -37.65
C HIS A 22 -36.41 -21.59 -39.01
N HIS A 23 -37.24 -20.78 -39.66
CA HIS A 23 -37.01 -20.19 -40.98
C HIS A 23 -37.59 -18.77 -41.02
N LEU A 24 -37.09 -17.93 -41.93
CA LEU A 24 -37.59 -16.57 -42.19
C LEU A 24 -37.85 -16.43 -43.69
N SER A 25 -38.97 -15.82 -44.06
CA SER A 25 -39.37 -15.71 -45.47
C SER A 25 -38.46 -14.79 -46.31
N ASN A 26 -37.73 -13.87 -45.66
CA ASN A 26 -36.78 -12.96 -46.30
C ASN A 26 -35.35 -13.56 -46.28
N PRO A 27 -34.71 -13.77 -47.45
CA PRO A 27 -33.36 -14.33 -47.53
C PRO A 27 -32.29 -13.56 -46.75
N ILE A 28 -32.42 -12.23 -46.64
CA ILE A 28 -31.47 -11.39 -45.89
C ILE A 28 -31.61 -11.64 -44.38
N ASP A 29 -32.85 -11.76 -43.90
CA ASP A 29 -33.12 -11.96 -42.47
C ASP A 29 -32.77 -13.38 -42.03
N GLU A 30 -32.91 -14.38 -42.92
CA GLU A 30 -32.45 -15.74 -42.68
C GLU A 30 -30.93 -15.81 -42.50
N ARG A 31 -30.15 -15.12 -43.37
CA ARG A 31 -28.69 -15.01 -43.21
C ARG A 31 -28.30 -14.34 -41.89
N LYS A 32 -28.99 -13.26 -41.50
CA LYS A 32 -28.76 -12.59 -40.20
C LYS A 32 -29.05 -13.53 -39.01
N LEU A 33 -30.13 -14.31 -39.09
CA LEU A 33 -30.49 -15.28 -38.05
C LEU A 33 -29.44 -16.39 -37.89
N ILE A 34 -28.91 -16.90 -39.00
CA ILE A 34 -27.81 -17.90 -38.99
C ILE A 34 -26.55 -17.31 -38.34
N ALA A 35 -26.11 -16.12 -38.78
CA ALA A 35 -24.94 -15.45 -38.20
C ALA A 35 -25.08 -15.18 -36.69
N LEU A 36 -26.28 -14.77 -36.25
CA LEU A 36 -26.59 -14.57 -34.84
C LEU A 36 -26.49 -15.88 -34.03
N ARG A 37 -26.96 -17.01 -34.58
CA ARG A 37 -26.86 -18.33 -33.95
C ARG A 37 -25.42 -18.78 -33.81
N GLU A 38 -24.61 -18.60 -34.85
CA GLU A 38 -23.18 -18.93 -34.82
C GLU A 38 -22.41 -18.08 -33.82
N LYS A 39 -22.72 -16.78 -33.73
CA LYS A 39 -22.17 -15.89 -32.69
C LYS A 39 -22.56 -16.38 -31.29
N ASN A 40 -23.84 -16.62 -31.03
CA ASN A 40 -24.31 -17.13 -29.74
C ASN A 40 -23.69 -18.49 -29.39
N ALA A 41 -23.47 -19.37 -30.37
CA ALA A 41 -22.79 -20.64 -30.15
C ALA A 41 -21.31 -20.46 -29.77
N ARG A 42 -20.61 -19.52 -30.43
CA ARG A 42 -19.23 -19.13 -30.06
C ARG A 42 -19.18 -18.56 -28.63
N ASP A 43 -20.07 -17.62 -28.32
CA ASP A 43 -20.13 -16.98 -27.00
C ASP A 43 -20.45 -17.99 -25.89
N LYS A 44 -21.36 -18.94 -26.16
CA LYS A 44 -21.69 -20.02 -25.23
C LYS A 44 -20.51 -20.96 -25.00
N ARG A 45 -19.77 -21.32 -26.05
CA ARG A 45 -18.54 -22.15 -25.93
C ARG A 45 -17.48 -21.43 -25.10
N ALA A 46 -17.24 -20.15 -25.35
CA ALA A 46 -16.30 -19.34 -24.57
C ALA A 46 -16.70 -19.25 -23.09
N ASN A 47 -17.98 -18.98 -22.82
CA ASN A 47 -18.50 -18.93 -21.45
C ASN A 47 -18.38 -20.28 -20.72
N ASN A 48 -18.67 -21.39 -21.40
CA ASN A 48 -18.52 -22.72 -20.81
C ASN A 48 -17.05 -23.05 -20.51
N TYR A 49 -16.12 -22.65 -21.39
CA TYR A 49 -14.68 -22.78 -21.13
C TYR A 49 -14.26 -21.97 -19.90
N LEU A 50 -14.67 -20.71 -19.79
CA LEU A 50 -14.38 -19.86 -18.64
C LEU A 50 -14.94 -20.43 -17.34
N LYS A 51 -16.19 -20.90 -17.34
CA LYS A 51 -16.80 -21.57 -16.19
C LYS A 51 -16.00 -22.79 -15.73
N ARG A 52 -15.58 -23.63 -16.67
CA ARG A 52 -14.76 -24.82 -16.36
C ARG A 52 -13.40 -24.44 -15.80
N ARG A 53 -12.78 -23.37 -16.30
CA ARG A 53 -11.51 -22.86 -15.78
C ARG A 53 -11.63 -22.29 -14.38
N VAL A 54 -12.70 -21.54 -14.09
CA VAL A 54 -13.00 -21.05 -12.73
C VAL A 54 -13.22 -22.20 -11.76
N GLN A 55 -13.91 -23.26 -12.20
CA GLN A 55 -14.10 -24.46 -11.39
C GLN A 55 -12.76 -25.12 -11.04
N LEU A 56 -11.90 -25.38 -12.04
CA LEU A 56 -10.58 -25.99 -11.82
C LEU A 56 -9.68 -25.15 -10.90
N LEU A 57 -9.70 -23.82 -11.06
CA LEU A 57 -8.92 -22.92 -10.20
C LEU A 57 -9.44 -22.93 -8.76
N THR A 58 -10.76 -22.97 -8.57
CA THR A 58 -11.38 -23.08 -7.25
C THR A 58 -11.02 -24.41 -6.58
N GLU A 59 -11.06 -25.51 -7.33
CA GLU A 59 -10.66 -26.84 -6.83
C GLU A 59 -9.18 -26.87 -6.44
N SER A 60 -8.29 -26.30 -7.27
CA SER A 60 -6.87 -26.17 -6.98
C SER A 60 -6.61 -25.31 -5.74
N LEU A 61 -7.29 -24.17 -5.62
CA LEU A 61 -7.17 -23.28 -4.46
C LEU A 61 -7.64 -23.97 -3.18
N ASN A 62 -8.75 -24.70 -3.24
CA ASN A 62 -9.24 -25.49 -2.10
C ASN A 62 -8.26 -26.62 -1.72
N GLY A 63 -7.63 -27.26 -2.71
CA GLY A 63 -6.57 -28.25 -2.47
C GLY A 63 -5.39 -27.65 -1.73
N LYS A 64 -4.91 -26.48 -2.19
CA LYS A 64 -3.82 -25.75 -1.53
C LYS A 64 -4.19 -25.21 -0.15
N ALA A 65 -5.42 -24.74 0.05
CA ALA A 65 -5.90 -24.33 1.36
C ALA A 65 -5.91 -25.49 2.36
N LYS A 66 -6.32 -26.70 1.93
CA LYS A 66 -6.26 -27.92 2.75
C LYS A 66 -4.81 -28.31 3.07
N GLU A 67 -3.93 -28.29 2.07
CA GLU A 67 -2.49 -28.53 2.26
C GLU A 67 -1.92 -27.58 3.31
N ILE A 68 -2.20 -26.28 3.21
CA ILE A 68 -1.75 -25.26 4.18
C ILE A 68 -2.34 -25.50 5.58
N SER A 69 -3.62 -25.88 5.68
CA SER A 69 -4.25 -26.17 6.98
C SER A 69 -3.66 -27.39 7.70
N SER A 70 -3.04 -28.31 6.94
CA SER A 70 -2.42 -29.53 7.48
C SER A 70 -0.96 -29.35 7.92
N ILE A 71 -0.33 -28.21 7.58
CA ILE A 71 1.05 -27.91 7.99
C ILE A 71 1.06 -27.49 9.47
N ARG A 72 1.73 -28.28 10.32
CA ARG A 72 2.01 -27.94 11.73
C ARG A 72 3.39 -27.29 11.85
N ALA A 73 3.66 -26.60 12.97
CA ALA A 73 4.93 -25.89 13.20
C ALA A 73 6.17 -26.79 13.08
N GLU A 74 6.08 -28.06 13.48
CA GLU A 74 7.16 -29.05 13.36
C GLU A 74 7.50 -29.40 11.89
N THR A 75 6.52 -29.40 10.98
CA THR A 75 6.74 -29.65 9.54
C THR A 75 7.33 -28.47 8.76
N LEU A 76 7.36 -27.27 9.36
CA LEU A 76 7.94 -26.08 8.73
C LEU A 76 9.47 -26.11 8.77
N ASP A 77 10.04 -26.64 9.85
CA ASP A 77 11.48 -26.64 10.09
C ASP A 77 12.17 -27.68 9.19
N ASP A 78 11.51 -28.81 8.98
CA ASP A 78 11.91 -29.82 8.00
C ASP A 78 11.88 -29.25 6.58
N LYS A 79 10.84 -28.50 6.22
CA LYS A 79 10.72 -27.84 4.90
C LYS A 79 11.73 -26.72 4.71
N PHE A 80 12.02 -25.93 5.76
CA PHE A 80 13.04 -24.90 5.73
C PHE A 80 14.44 -25.49 5.53
N SER A 81 14.70 -26.64 6.17
CA SER A 81 15.95 -27.38 6.03
C SER A 81 16.08 -28.01 4.64
N GLN A 82 15.02 -28.63 4.13
CA GLN A 82 14.98 -29.23 2.79
C GLN A 82 15.18 -28.21 1.66
N LEU A 83 14.64 -26.99 1.82
CA LEU A 83 14.72 -25.92 0.82
C LEU A 83 15.86 -24.93 1.06
N GLN A 84 16.71 -25.18 2.06
CA GLN A 84 17.83 -24.30 2.45
C GLN A 84 17.45 -22.81 2.60
N ILE A 85 16.32 -22.55 3.26
CA ILE A 85 15.81 -21.18 3.39
C ILE A 85 16.64 -20.40 4.43
N PRO A 86 17.16 -19.19 4.12
CA PRO A 86 17.90 -18.36 5.08
C PRO A 86 17.10 -18.02 6.35
N ALA A 87 17.78 -17.96 7.50
CA ALA A 87 17.16 -17.75 8.81
C ALA A 87 16.24 -16.50 8.88
N SER A 88 16.61 -15.42 8.18
CA SER A 88 15.78 -14.21 8.09
C SER A 88 14.43 -14.47 7.41
N GLN A 89 14.41 -15.28 6.36
CA GLN A 89 13.19 -15.64 5.63
C GLN A 89 12.34 -16.64 6.42
N GLN A 90 12.97 -17.55 7.17
CA GLN A 90 12.25 -18.46 8.07
C GLN A 90 11.45 -17.69 9.12
N THR A 91 12.06 -16.68 9.75
CA THR A 91 11.40 -15.81 10.74
C THR A 91 10.19 -15.09 10.15
N VAL A 92 10.31 -14.57 8.93
CA VAL A 92 9.21 -13.91 8.22
C VAL A 92 8.07 -14.88 7.93
N ILE A 93 8.38 -16.08 7.43
CA ILE A 93 7.37 -17.09 7.11
C ILE A 93 6.63 -17.55 8.37
N ARG A 94 7.35 -17.77 9.48
CA ARG A 94 6.74 -18.11 10.78
C ARG A 94 5.77 -17.03 11.25
N GLU A 95 6.13 -15.76 11.13
CA GLU A 95 5.26 -14.65 11.53
C GLU A 95 4.06 -14.47 10.58
N ILE A 96 4.22 -14.67 9.27
CA ILE A 96 3.10 -14.65 8.31
C ILE A 96 2.07 -15.72 8.65
N ILE A 97 2.53 -16.95 8.94
CA ILE A 97 1.66 -18.06 9.32
C ILE A 97 0.99 -17.79 10.67
N SER A 98 1.75 -17.31 11.67
CA SER A 98 1.23 -16.88 12.97
C SER A 98 0.18 -15.78 12.85
N ALA A 99 0.36 -14.83 11.94
CA ALA A 99 -0.61 -13.77 11.65
C ALA A 99 -1.87 -14.33 10.97
N ALA A 100 -1.71 -15.23 9.99
CA ALA A 100 -2.82 -15.84 9.26
C ALA A 100 -3.68 -16.78 10.13
N MET A 101 -3.10 -17.38 11.17
CA MET A 101 -3.82 -18.28 12.09
C MET A 101 -4.72 -17.54 13.10
N LYS A 102 -4.56 -16.22 13.30
CA LYS A 102 -5.38 -15.48 14.26
C LYS A 102 -6.74 -15.11 13.66
N ARG A 103 -7.81 -15.45 14.39
CA ARG A 103 -9.21 -15.27 13.98
C ARG A 103 -9.85 -13.95 14.44
N ASP A 104 -9.14 -13.15 15.22
CA ASP A 104 -9.64 -11.86 15.76
C ASP A 104 -9.51 -10.73 14.73
N THR A 105 -10.53 -9.87 14.65
CA THR A 105 -10.65 -8.74 13.73
C THR A 105 -10.00 -7.46 14.25
N LYS A 106 -9.51 -7.45 15.50
CA LYS A 106 -8.78 -6.30 16.07
C LYS A 106 -7.33 -6.25 15.58
N SER A 107 -6.86 -5.05 15.25
CA SER A 107 -5.50 -4.77 14.80
C SER A 107 -4.46 -5.34 15.77
N ARG A 108 -3.56 -6.20 15.28
CA ARG A 108 -2.38 -6.68 16.03
C ARG A 108 -1.44 -5.50 16.30
N ARG A 109 -0.96 -5.37 17.54
CA ARG A 109 0.23 -4.56 17.83
C ARG A 109 1.45 -5.36 17.38
N TYR A 110 2.17 -4.83 16.40
CA TYR A 110 3.42 -5.43 15.93
C TYR A 110 4.50 -5.25 17.00
N SER A 111 5.37 -6.27 17.19
CA SER A 111 6.50 -6.17 18.11
C SER A 111 7.51 -5.14 17.62
N GLU A 112 8.34 -4.63 18.52
CA GLU A 112 9.42 -3.69 18.16
C GLU A 112 10.35 -4.30 17.11
N ASP A 113 10.65 -5.59 17.23
CA ASP A 113 11.42 -6.35 16.25
C ASP A 113 10.71 -6.47 14.90
N TRP A 114 9.39 -6.65 14.87
CA TRP A 114 8.62 -6.69 13.62
C TRP A 114 8.56 -5.32 12.95
N ILE A 115 8.55 -4.23 13.72
CA ILE A 115 8.57 -2.87 13.18
C ILE A 115 9.97 -2.50 12.70
N MET A 116 11.01 -2.92 13.41
CA MET A 116 12.40 -2.77 13.00
C MET A 116 12.68 -3.60 11.76
N LEU A 117 12.21 -4.85 11.72
CA LEU A 117 12.22 -5.71 10.55
C LEU A 117 11.32 -5.16 9.44
N CYS A 118 10.20 -4.49 9.72
CA CYS A 118 9.46 -3.77 8.70
C CYS A 118 10.29 -2.60 8.19
N ILE A 119 10.83 -1.72 9.01
CA ILE A 119 11.62 -0.57 8.52
C ILE A 119 12.88 -1.04 7.77
N LEU A 120 13.55 -2.10 8.24
CA LEU A 120 14.72 -2.71 7.61
C LEU A 120 14.34 -3.52 6.35
N MET A 121 13.30 -4.35 6.38
CA MET A 121 12.80 -5.10 5.20
C MET A 121 12.03 -4.24 4.20
N HIS A 122 11.52 -3.07 4.61
CA HIS A 122 10.69 -2.16 3.79
C HIS A 122 11.51 -1.03 3.16
N ILE A 123 12.80 -0.95 3.47
CA ILE A 123 13.80 -0.30 2.60
C ILE A 123 14.58 -1.38 1.83
N ARG A 124 14.73 -2.60 2.38
CA ARG A 124 15.62 -3.65 1.86
C ARG A 124 14.95 -5.05 1.97
N SER A 125 14.21 -5.41 0.93
CA SER A 125 13.39 -6.63 0.74
C SER A 125 13.85 -7.92 1.46
N PRO A 126 12.96 -8.75 2.07
CA PRO A 126 13.31 -10.00 2.78
C PRO A 126 14.02 -11.08 1.94
N SER A 127 13.90 -11.02 0.61
CA SER A 127 14.61 -11.93 -0.30
C SER A 127 16.10 -11.60 -0.41
N VAL A 128 16.52 -10.50 0.22
CA VAL A 128 17.76 -9.81 -0.08
C VAL A 128 18.31 -9.15 1.20
N SER A 129 19.54 -9.47 1.60
CA SER A 129 20.06 -9.01 2.90
C SER A 129 19.99 -7.48 3.02
N GLY A 130 19.35 -7.01 4.09
CA GLY A 130 19.11 -5.58 4.35
C GLY A 130 20.03 -4.97 5.40
N ALA A 131 21.16 -5.60 5.69
CA ALA A 131 22.13 -5.05 6.63
C ALA A 131 22.72 -3.74 6.09
N MET A 132 22.97 -2.78 6.99
CA MET A 132 23.79 -1.60 6.72
C MET A 132 25.07 -2.07 6.00
N GLU A 133 25.40 -1.45 4.86
CA GLU A 133 26.57 -1.76 4.01
C GLU A 133 26.55 -3.09 3.21
N ASN A 134 25.66 -4.05 3.54
CA ASN A 134 25.50 -5.30 2.77
C ASN A 134 24.08 -5.44 2.19
N THR A 135 23.65 -4.34 1.55
CA THR A 135 22.33 -4.27 0.92
C THR A 135 22.38 -4.87 -0.47
N LYS A 136 21.79 -6.05 -0.62
CA LYS A 136 21.44 -6.56 -1.94
C LYS A 136 19.96 -6.18 -2.15
N THR A 137 19.57 -5.68 -3.32
CA THR A 137 18.18 -5.29 -3.64
C THR A 137 17.62 -6.03 -4.86
N TYR A 138 18.32 -7.08 -5.30
CA TYR A 138 17.95 -7.87 -6.45
C TYR A 138 18.18 -9.36 -6.20
N PHE A 139 17.46 -10.19 -6.95
CA PHE A 139 17.77 -11.60 -7.12
C PHE A 139 18.02 -11.90 -8.60
N THR A 140 18.68 -13.01 -8.88
CA THR A 140 18.94 -13.44 -10.26
C THR A 140 17.67 -14.06 -10.85
N HIS A 141 17.36 -13.76 -12.11
CA HIS A 141 16.17 -14.29 -12.78
C HIS A 141 16.23 -15.83 -12.83
N PRO A 142 15.15 -16.55 -12.49
CA PRO A 142 15.19 -18.01 -12.30
C PRO A 142 15.46 -18.81 -13.59
N LEU A 143 15.44 -18.17 -14.74
CA LEU A 143 15.71 -18.78 -16.06
C LEU A 143 16.87 -18.10 -16.81
N ASP A 144 17.50 -17.09 -16.20
CA ASP A 144 18.57 -16.32 -16.85
C ASP A 144 19.54 -15.81 -15.79
N ASP A 145 20.68 -16.48 -15.68
CA ASP A 145 21.71 -16.19 -14.68
C ASP A 145 22.36 -14.81 -14.87
N ASN A 146 22.25 -14.22 -16.06
CA ASN A 146 22.81 -12.90 -16.36
C ASN A 146 21.84 -11.76 -16.05
N ARG A 147 20.56 -12.05 -15.79
CA ARG A 147 19.53 -11.03 -15.56
C ARG A 147 19.26 -10.83 -14.08
N LYS A 148 19.38 -9.58 -13.62
CA LYS A 148 19.00 -9.16 -12.27
C LYS A 148 17.56 -8.66 -12.24
N VAL A 149 16.80 -9.12 -11.25
CA VAL A 149 15.45 -8.65 -10.94
C VAL A 149 15.52 -7.82 -9.67
N PHE A 150 15.40 -6.50 -9.81
CA PHE A 150 15.42 -5.57 -8.69
C PHE A 150 14.05 -5.51 -8.02
N VAL A 151 14.05 -5.49 -6.69
CA VAL A 151 12.84 -5.42 -5.86
C VAL A 151 12.76 -4.04 -5.23
N PHE A 152 11.64 -3.36 -5.46
CA PHE A 152 11.35 -2.04 -4.91
C PHE A 152 10.07 -2.09 -4.08
N CYS A 153 9.98 -1.19 -3.12
CA CYS A 153 8.79 -1.01 -2.29
C CYS A 153 7.83 0.00 -2.92
N ASP A 154 6.54 -0.18 -2.63
CA ASP A 154 5.52 0.79 -3.01
C ASP A 154 5.61 2.04 -2.12
N VAL A 155 6.17 3.11 -2.69
CA VAL A 155 6.48 4.38 -2.03
C VAL A 155 5.24 5.06 -1.43
N PRO A 156 4.10 5.19 -2.15
CA PRO A 156 2.79 5.55 -1.58
C PRO A 156 2.38 4.76 -0.33
N HIS A 157 2.66 3.46 -0.29
CA HIS A 157 2.36 2.62 0.88
C HIS A 157 3.31 2.90 2.05
N VAL A 158 4.59 3.13 1.78
CA VAL A 158 5.58 3.49 2.81
C VAL A 158 5.18 4.79 3.53
N ILE A 159 4.80 5.85 2.80
CA ILE A 159 4.35 7.11 3.43
C ILE A 159 3.15 6.92 4.35
N LYS A 160 2.18 6.08 3.97
CA LYS A 160 1.02 5.77 4.84
C LYS A 160 1.47 5.10 6.14
N ASN A 161 2.42 4.18 6.06
CA ASN A 161 2.94 3.47 7.22
C ASN A 161 3.69 4.41 8.17
N ILE A 162 4.53 5.30 7.62
CA ILE A 162 5.23 6.34 8.40
C ILE A 162 4.22 7.22 9.14
N ARG A 163 3.19 7.73 8.43
CA ARG A 163 2.13 8.54 9.04
C ARG A 163 1.42 7.78 10.16
N ASN A 164 0.98 6.56 9.88
CA ASN A 164 0.21 5.78 10.85
C ASN A 164 1.05 5.43 12.09
N ARG A 165 2.37 5.24 11.94
CA ARG A 165 3.28 5.02 13.07
C ARG A 165 3.41 6.28 13.92
N LEU A 166 3.67 7.43 13.27
CA LEU A 166 3.83 8.72 13.94
C LEU A 166 2.54 9.16 14.65
N TYR A 167 1.37 8.89 14.07
CA TYR A 167 0.08 9.15 14.71
C TYR A 167 -0.07 8.47 16.08
N ASN A 168 0.45 7.25 16.22
CA ASN A 168 0.29 6.46 17.44
C ASN A 168 1.48 6.60 18.41
N ASN A 169 2.63 7.11 17.97
CA ASN A 169 3.87 7.12 18.76
C ASN A 169 4.71 8.35 18.43
N LYS A 170 5.45 8.84 19.43
CA LYS A 170 6.48 9.86 19.20
C LYS A 170 7.72 9.19 18.59
N LEU A 171 8.35 9.86 17.63
CA LEU A 171 9.63 9.42 17.08
C LEU A 171 10.74 10.32 17.65
N ARG A 172 11.93 9.77 17.86
CA ARG A 172 13.10 10.52 18.32
C ARG A 172 14.33 10.07 17.55
N MET A 173 15.04 11.02 16.97
CA MET A 173 16.37 10.80 16.41
C MET A 173 17.38 10.92 17.55
N LYS A 174 18.29 9.95 17.75
CA LYS A 174 19.16 9.95 18.94
C LYS A 174 20.16 11.11 18.99
N SER A 175 20.50 11.69 17.84
CA SER A 175 21.38 12.86 17.74
C SER A 175 20.69 14.17 18.17
N SER A 176 19.36 14.17 18.33
CA SER A 176 18.59 15.31 18.81
C SER A 176 17.85 14.96 20.11
N ASP A 177 17.88 15.84 21.09
CA ASP A 177 17.09 15.66 22.32
C ASP A 177 15.58 15.94 22.11
N SER A 178 15.22 16.47 20.94
CA SER A 178 13.84 16.81 20.56
C SER A 178 13.09 15.66 19.90
N TYR A 179 11.77 15.64 20.09
CA TYR A 179 10.87 14.63 19.54
C TYR A 179 10.19 15.11 18.26
N ILE A 180 10.03 14.18 17.32
CA ILE A 180 9.07 14.31 16.22
C ILE A 180 7.72 13.82 16.75
N SER A 181 6.76 14.73 16.88
CA SER A 181 5.47 14.47 17.51
C SER A 181 4.30 14.74 16.57
N TRP A 182 3.29 13.87 16.61
CA TRP A 182 2.04 14.10 15.89
C TRP A 182 1.26 15.30 16.43
N ASP A 183 1.44 15.62 17.71
CA ASP A 183 0.73 16.71 18.40
C ASP A 183 0.91 18.06 17.70
N TYR A 184 2.08 18.31 17.10
CA TYR A 184 2.33 19.54 16.36
C TYR A 184 1.42 19.71 15.14
N PHE A 185 0.99 18.62 14.49
CA PHE A 185 0.02 18.72 13.38
C PHE A 185 -1.39 19.06 13.88
N ASN A 186 -1.79 18.55 15.05
CA ASN A 186 -3.06 18.93 15.69
C ASN A 186 -3.05 20.42 16.02
N ILE A 187 -2.00 20.88 16.69
CA ILE A 187 -1.80 22.28 17.09
C ILE A 187 -1.79 23.20 15.87
N LEU A 188 -1.02 22.85 14.82
CA LEU A 188 -1.00 23.59 13.57
C LEU A 188 -2.41 23.72 12.98
N PHE A 189 -3.15 22.62 12.89
CA PHE A 189 -4.50 22.64 12.32
C PHE A 189 -5.46 23.51 13.14
N ASP A 190 -5.39 23.44 14.47
CA ASP A 190 -6.25 24.21 15.37
C ASP A 190 -5.97 25.71 15.31
N ILE A 191 -4.70 26.11 15.18
CA ILE A 191 -4.31 27.52 15.04
C ILE A 191 -4.70 28.03 13.65
N ASP A 192 -4.31 27.31 12.60
CA ASP A 192 -4.50 27.72 11.22
C ASP A 192 -5.98 27.79 10.83
N SER A 193 -6.83 26.98 11.47
CA SER A 193 -8.28 26.97 11.21
C SER A 193 -9.07 28.09 11.90
N LYS A 194 -8.45 28.86 12.82
CA LYS A 194 -9.12 29.98 13.52
C LYS A 194 -9.17 31.26 12.70
N TYR A 195 -8.32 31.42 11.69
CA TYR A 195 -8.23 32.67 10.94
C TYR A 195 -9.46 32.88 10.03
N PRO A 196 -10.14 34.03 10.12
CA PRO A 196 -11.32 34.32 9.32
C PRO A 196 -10.97 34.49 7.83
N GLY A 197 -11.96 34.26 6.95
CA GLY A 197 -11.83 34.50 5.51
C GLY A 197 -11.06 33.44 4.72
N HIS A 198 -10.87 32.24 5.26
CA HIS A 198 -10.13 31.13 4.62
C HIS A 198 -8.65 31.43 4.31
N ALA A 199 -8.07 32.49 4.88
CA ALA A 199 -6.67 32.88 4.75
C ALA A 199 -5.74 31.97 5.58
N ARG A 200 -5.82 30.66 5.33
CA ARG A 200 -5.05 29.63 6.03
C ARG A 200 -3.70 29.45 5.36
N VAL A 201 -2.65 29.25 6.15
CA VAL A 201 -1.29 28.92 5.67
C VAL A 201 -1.26 27.50 5.07
N CYS A 202 -2.02 26.58 5.68
CA CYS A 202 -2.13 25.19 5.26
C CYS A 202 -3.57 24.84 4.82
N PRO A 203 -4.12 25.47 3.76
CA PRO A 203 -5.54 25.37 3.41
C PRO A 203 -5.96 23.97 2.95
N LYS A 204 -5.02 23.10 2.57
CA LYS A 204 -5.27 21.71 2.18
C LYS A 204 -5.50 20.78 3.38
N ILE A 205 -5.08 21.19 4.57
CA ILE A 205 -5.22 20.40 5.79
C ILE A 205 -6.63 20.59 6.36
N THR A 206 -7.20 19.47 6.79
CA THR A 206 -8.56 19.35 7.29
C THR A 206 -8.58 18.38 8.47
N GLN A 207 -9.67 18.34 9.24
CA GLN A 207 -9.82 17.44 10.39
C GLN A 207 -9.45 15.98 10.08
N ARG A 208 -9.78 15.49 8.87
CA ARG A 208 -9.49 14.11 8.44
C ARG A 208 -8.01 13.80 8.26
N HIS A 209 -7.15 14.82 8.18
CA HIS A 209 -5.71 14.65 8.12
C HIS A 209 -5.11 14.41 9.50
N VAL A 210 -5.65 15.10 10.52
CA VAL A 210 -5.12 15.10 11.89
C VAL A 210 -5.78 14.06 12.79
N VAL A 211 -7.07 13.77 12.59
CA VAL A 211 -7.80 12.69 13.27
C VAL A 211 -7.97 11.51 12.32
N LEU A 212 -7.26 10.41 12.62
CA LEU A 212 -7.18 9.25 11.73
C LEU A 212 -8.21 8.16 12.08
N ASP A 213 -9.27 8.05 11.27
CA ASP A 213 -10.19 6.91 11.25
C ASP A 213 -9.68 5.75 10.36
N SER A 214 -10.37 4.61 10.38
CA SER A 214 -9.97 3.44 9.58
C SER A 214 -9.87 3.73 8.09
N MET A 215 -10.68 4.65 7.56
CA MET A 215 -10.70 4.98 6.14
C MET A 215 -9.58 5.98 5.78
N SER A 216 -9.30 6.96 6.64
CA SER A 216 -8.26 7.96 6.43
C SER A 216 -6.86 7.35 6.61
N LYS A 217 -6.73 6.33 7.47
CA LYS A 217 -5.53 5.48 7.57
C LYS A 217 -5.13 4.80 6.25
N MET A 218 -6.08 4.55 5.35
CA MET A 218 -5.81 3.94 4.04
C MET A 218 -5.57 4.95 2.91
N ARG A 219 -5.92 6.23 3.10
CA ARG A 219 -5.82 7.27 2.06
C ARG A 219 -4.40 7.83 1.95
N VAL A 220 -3.70 7.47 0.87
CA VAL A 220 -2.35 7.99 0.52
C VAL A 220 -2.34 9.51 0.40
N ARG A 221 -3.39 10.08 -0.20
CA ARG A 221 -3.51 11.55 -0.39
C ARG A 221 -3.37 12.30 0.94
N LEU A 222 -4.04 11.82 2.00
CA LEU A 222 -3.99 12.48 3.30
C LEU A 222 -2.61 12.35 3.94
N ALA A 223 -1.92 11.22 3.72
CA ALA A 223 -0.56 11.01 4.23
C ALA A 223 0.49 11.89 3.54
N SER A 224 0.46 11.92 2.21
CA SER A 224 1.35 12.79 1.42
C SER A 224 1.13 14.28 1.72
N GLN A 225 -0.11 14.71 1.93
CA GLN A 225 -0.41 16.11 2.27
C GLN A 225 0.10 16.51 3.66
N ILE A 226 0.04 15.62 4.66
CA ILE A 226 0.58 15.87 6.00
C ILE A 226 2.11 16.07 5.95
N PHE A 227 2.82 15.23 5.21
CA PHE A 227 4.27 15.34 5.04
C PHE A 227 4.67 16.25 3.87
N SER A 228 3.82 17.23 3.51
CA SER A 228 4.12 18.13 2.40
C SER A 228 5.06 19.26 2.81
N ASN A 229 5.80 19.80 1.84
CA ASN A 229 6.61 21.00 2.07
C ASN A 229 5.77 22.19 2.59
N SER A 230 4.52 22.35 2.12
CA SER A 230 3.62 23.40 2.63
C SER A 230 3.32 23.26 4.13
N VAL A 231 3.18 22.04 4.64
CA VAL A 231 2.96 21.81 6.08
C VAL A 231 4.23 22.08 6.87
N ALA A 232 5.40 21.67 6.36
CA ALA A 232 6.68 21.99 6.98
C ALA A 232 6.89 23.51 7.10
N GLN A 233 6.60 24.26 6.03
CA GLN A 233 6.64 25.72 6.04
C GLN A 233 5.57 26.34 6.95
N GLY A 234 4.37 25.75 7.03
CA GLY A 234 3.34 26.20 7.96
C GLY A 234 3.75 26.05 9.43
N LEU A 235 4.35 24.91 9.79
CA LEU A 235 4.93 24.71 11.13
C LEU A 235 6.03 25.76 11.40
N ALA A 236 6.94 25.97 10.44
CA ALA A 236 8.02 26.96 10.57
C ALA A 236 7.48 28.38 10.72
N PHE A 237 6.44 28.74 9.96
CA PHE A 237 5.79 30.05 10.04
C PHE A 237 5.24 30.30 11.44
N TYR A 238 4.40 29.42 11.97
CA TYR A 238 3.82 29.61 13.31
C TYR A 238 4.85 29.48 14.43
N SER A 239 5.91 28.68 14.25
CA SER A 239 7.05 28.66 15.16
C SER A 239 7.77 30.01 15.20
N SER A 240 8.00 30.64 14.03
CA SER A 240 8.62 31.98 13.94
C SER A 240 7.79 33.10 14.57
N GLN A 241 6.46 32.93 14.62
CA GLN A 241 5.55 33.83 15.34
C GLN A 241 5.57 33.61 16.87
N LYS A 242 6.50 32.80 17.39
CA LYS A 242 6.69 32.48 18.81
C LYS A 242 5.46 31.91 19.50
N VAL A 243 4.67 31.10 18.78
CA VAL A 243 3.59 30.34 19.40
C VAL A 243 4.19 29.27 20.33
N GLU A 244 4.01 29.43 21.64
CA GLU A 244 4.60 28.54 22.66
C GLU A 244 4.25 27.06 22.47
N SER A 245 3.03 26.76 22.01
CA SER A 245 2.59 25.38 21.77
C SER A 245 3.33 24.68 20.61
N LEU A 246 4.08 25.41 19.79
CA LEU A 246 4.93 24.87 18.72
C LEU A 246 6.43 24.99 19.05
N ALA A 247 6.79 25.30 20.30
CA ALA A 247 8.18 25.28 20.73
C ALA A 247 8.80 23.89 20.53
N GLY A 248 9.99 23.83 19.93
CA GLY A 248 10.71 22.56 19.68
C GLY A 248 10.14 21.71 18.53
N CYS A 249 9.33 22.28 17.63
CA CYS A 249 8.82 21.57 16.46
C CYS A 249 9.85 21.45 15.30
N ASP A 250 11.07 21.97 15.46
CA ASP A 250 12.12 22.01 14.43
C ASP A 250 12.43 20.62 13.83
N GLU A 251 12.52 19.60 14.68
CA GLU A 251 12.76 18.24 14.21
C GLU A 251 11.57 17.68 13.41
N THR A 252 10.35 18.08 13.75
CA THR A 252 9.16 17.71 12.97
C THR A 252 9.14 18.42 11.61
N ILE A 253 9.56 19.70 11.57
CA ILE A 253 9.70 20.46 10.33
C ILE A 253 10.72 19.80 9.40
N ARG A 254 11.92 19.52 9.93
CA ARG A 254 13.01 18.86 9.18
C ARG A 254 12.59 17.48 8.69
N PHE A 255 11.95 16.70 9.54
CA PHE A 255 11.41 15.39 9.18
C PHE A 255 10.38 15.49 8.04
N CYS A 256 9.38 16.37 8.14
CA CYS A 256 8.40 16.57 7.07
C CYS A 256 9.06 16.97 5.75
N ALA A 257 10.00 17.92 5.78
CA ALA A 257 10.69 18.37 4.58
C ALA A 257 11.50 17.24 3.93
N GLN A 258 12.19 16.42 4.72
CA GLN A 258 12.96 15.30 4.22
C GLN A 258 12.07 14.21 3.62
N ILE A 259 10.98 13.84 4.30
CA ILE A 259 10.00 12.88 3.77
C ILE A 259 9.37 13.39 2.47
N ASN A 260 9.02 14.67 2.38
CA ASN A 260 8.49 15.27 1.14
C ASN A 260 9.47 15.07 -0.02
N ARG A 261 10.74 15.48 0.17
CA ARG A 261 11.77 15.41 -0.87
C ARG A 261 11.99 13.98 -1.35
N MET A 262 12.07 13.01 -0.42
CA MET A 262 12.18 11.59 -0.75
C MET A 262 10.99 11.10 -1.57
N PHE A 263 9.78 11.43 -1.14
CA PHE A 263 8.57 10.98 -1.81
C PHE A 263 8.45 11.53 -3.22
N ASP A 264 8.73 12.82 -3.41
CA ASP A 264 8.69 13.45 -4.72
C ASP A 264 9.75 12.85 -5.66
N ALA A 265 10.98 12.65 -5.19
CA ALA A 265 12.05 12.01 -5.95
C ALA A 265 11.71 10.57 -6.37
N LEU A 266 11.05 9.82 -5.50
CA LEU A 266 10.66 8.42 -5.76
C LEU A 266 9.33 8.26 -6.51
N ASN A 267 8.57 9.33 -6.72
CA ASN A 267 7.22 9.28 -7.27
C ASN A 267 7.01 10.28 -8.43
N ARG A 268 8.06 10.52 -9.21
CA ARG A 268 8.01 11.29 -10.46
C ARG A 268 7.15 10.58 -11.51
N LYS A 269 6.41 11.37 -12.30
CA LYS A 269 5.41 10.85 -13.25
C LYS A 269 5.91 10.84 -14.69
N SER A 270 6.81 11.75 -15.03
CA SER A 270 7.30 11.92 -16.40
C SER A 270 8.66 11.23 -16.55
N PRO A 271 8.94 10.52 -17.66
CA PRO A 271 10.25 9.91 -17.90
C PRO A 271 11.41 10.92 -17.84
N ASN A 272 11.17 12.15 -18.31
CA ASN A 272 12.17 13.24 -18.32
C ASN A 272 12.48 13.78 -16.91
N GLU A 273 11.60 13.49 -15.94
CA GLU A 273 11.81 13.79 -14.52
C GLU A 273 12.33 12.55 -13.77
N GLY A 274 12.64 11.47 -14.49
CA GLY A 274 13.15 10.24 -13.91
C GLY A 274 14.46 10.45 -13.17
N VAL A 275 14.68 9.63 -12.14
CA VAL A 275 15.95 9.62 -11.40
C VAL A 275 17.05 9.11 -12.33
N ALA A 276 18.05 9.96 -12.58
CA ALA A 276 19.25 9.63 -13.35
C ALA A 276 20.50 10.07 -12.57
N PRO A 277 21.69 9.51 -12.87
CA PRO A 277 22.93 9.99 -12.28
C PRO A 277 23.06 11.51 -12.44
N GLU A 278 23.58 12.19 -11.42
CA GLU A 278 23.76 13.65 -11.35
C GLU A 278 22.48 14.51 -11.20
N THR A 279 21.27 13.94 -11.26
CA THR A 279 20.05 14.73 -11.05
C THR A 279 19.89 15.16 -9.59
N ASN A 280 19.14 16.24 -9.36
CA ASN A 280 18.82 16.68 -8.00
C ASN A 280 18.10 15.59 -7.19
N ASP A 281 17.18 14.87 -7.82
CA ASP A 281 16.46 13.77 -7.16
C ASP A 281 17.41 12.64 -6.77
N PHE A 282 18.41 12.33 -7.60
CA PHE A 282 19.45 11.36 -7.23
C PHE A 282 20.25 11.79 -5.99
N LYS A 283 20.64 13.07 -5.93
CA LYS A 283 21.32 13.66 -4.75
C LYS A 283 20.44 13.60 -3.51
N VAL A 284 19.16 13.96 -3.63
CA VAL A 284 18.16 13.84 -2.56
C VAL A 284 18.11 12.40 -2.02
N LEU A 285 18.13 11.39 -2.89
CA LEU A 285 18.12 9.99 -2.46
C LEU A 285 19.43 9.58 -1.77
N GLN A 286 20.59 10.04 -2.27
CA GLN A 286 21.88 9.79 -1.63
C GLN A 286 21.94 10.38 -0.21
N ASP A 287 21.51 11.63 -0.06
CA ASP A 287 21.47 12.30 1.25
C ASP A 287 20.46 11.64 2.19
N SER A 288 19.32 11.19 1.63
CA SER A 288 18.32 10.45 2.39
C SER A 288 18.82 9.11 2.90
N ILE A 289 19.64 8.40 2.12
CA ILE A 289 20.27 7.15 2.56
C ILE A 289 21.23 7.41 3.73
N ARG A 290 22.04 8.47 3.66
CA ARG A 290 22.93 8.86 4.77
C ARG A 290 22.11 9.16 6.03
N TRP A 291 21.08 9.99 5.90
CA TRP A 291 20.17 10.34 6.99
C TRP A 291 19.50 9.11 7.64
N LEU A 292 19.07 8.13 6.83
CA LEU A 292 18.50 6.88 7.35
C LEU A 292 19.54 5.98 8.03
N ASN A 293 20.76 5.92 7.51
CA ASN A 293 21.85 5.15 8.14
C ASN A 293 22.24 5.76 9.51
N ASP A 294 22.20 7.10 9.64
CA ASP A 294 22.41 7.78 10.92
C ASP A 294 21.32 7.41 11.92
N TRP A 295 20.05 7.35 11.48
CA TRP A 295 18.93 6.88 12.29
C TRP A 295 19.10 5.43 12.75
N GLU A 296 19.55 4.53 11.87
CA GLU A 296 19.78 3.11 12.21
C GLU A 296 20.93 2.95 13.19
N SER A 297 22.05 3.63 12.96
CA SER A 297 23.24 3.61 13.82
C SER A 297 22.94 4.16 15.21
N ALA A 298 22.09 5.19 15.29
CA ALA A 298 21.56 5.71 16.53
C ALA A 298 20.81 4.65 17.36
N GLN A 299 20.00 3.81 16.72
CA GLN A 299 19.25 2.76 17.41
C GLN A 299 20.13 1.62 17.93
N LYS A 300 21.18 1.23 17.19
CA LYS A 300 22.10 0.13 17.59
C LYS A 300 22.94 0.42 18.83
N LYS A 301 23.16 1.69 19.17
CA LYS A 301 23.92 2.09 20.38
C LYS A 301 23.07 2.06 21.68
N ARG A 302 21.97 1.31 21.71
CA ARG A 302 21.08 1.16 22.88
C ARG A 302 21.43 -0.09 23.65
#